data_AF-A0A954XWR1-F1
#
_entry.id   AF-A0A954XWR1-F1
#
_cell.length_a   1.000
_cell.length_b   1.000
_cell.length_c   1.000
_cell.angle_alpha   90.00
_cell.angle_beta   90.00
_cell.angle_gamma   90.00
#
_symmetry.space_group_name_H-M   'P 1'
#
loop_
_entity.id
_entity.type
_entity.pdbx_description
1 polymer ?
#
loop_
_entity_poly.entity_id
_entity_poly.type
_entity_poly.pdbx_seq_one_letter_code
_entity_poly.pdbx_strand_id
1 'polypeptide(L)'
;AAVRSMIARRGLANSTPAEVAAEVRKRLAALQAGVPGGKLDDENDAEWWSWDPATKQLARSRVSRANLQVLAGARLLDAAEAAGPLPLDLQRQAVSYRLQRAAALGVAPPESLTKELEQLDAGELSAEIAEAVVRGFDEAAWRLVKELGKRKDFTVLVTTDGRPSPLAAAVASPNPKLRFAALEAVMAINPQQSFAGASYVPAALWQFAAGGGQPAAIAASSKVGQATAWAGQLRAAGYDAIATQSGLEAIRAALDPSVSGRLGLIALDSDLGSPNPGELLYQLRTHPTLKDVPVAMLSSIYRLSDAERWAAADPGTLAIIRPRDAAAMKVVVQQAAELPVVPLPEQKERDVYAAQAMKWIGDLLAAGRPYDELARDANIAGRLLFTTDLTGPALAVLQQVGNQDSQAALVEAASNLALPLATRQAAAKAFAANVAEHGLYLTRTQELQQFDRYNASETADAETQQVLGQLLDVIERVNGE
;
A
#
# COMPACT_ATOMS: atom_id res chain seq x y z
N ALA A 1 -4.80 26.39 -38.28
CA ALA A 1 -4.72 27.04 -39.61
C ALA A 1 -4.49 28.56 -39.52
N ALA A 2 -5.36 29.32 -38.83
CA ALA A 2 -5.25 30.77 -38.75
C ALA A 2 -3.91 31.27 -38.14
N VAL A 3 -3.43 30.64 -37.06
CA VAL A 3 -2.14 30.98 -36.44
C VAL A 3 -0.96 30.74 -37.40
N ARG A 4 -0.93 29.62 -38.13
CA ARG A 4 0.10 29.36 -39.15
C ARG A 4 0.08 30.39 -40.28
N SER A 5 -1.11 30.83 -40.71
CA SER A 5 -1.21 31.91 -41.70
C SER A 5 -0.69 33.26 -41.16
N MET A 6 -0.87 33.53 -39.87
CA MET A 6 -0.34 34.74 -39.22
C MET A 6 1.19 34.69 -39.05
N ILE A 7 1.76 33.54 -38.71
CA ILE A 7 3.21 33.32 -38.63
C ILE A 7 3.86 33.49 -40.01
N ALA A 8 3.28 32.85 -41.03
CA ALA A 8 3.73 32.97 -42.41
C ALA A 8 3.66 34.42 -42.93
N ARG A 9 2.59 35.18 -42.57
CA ARG A 9 2.47 36.62 -42.90
C ARG A 9 3.53 37.49 -42.22
N ARG A 10 4.17 37.02 -41.15
CA ARG A 10 5.27 37.71 -40.46
C ARG A 10 6.66 37.30 -40.96
N GLY A 11 6.76 36.49 -42.02
CA GLY A 11 8.04 36.06 -42.59
C GLY A 11 8.82 35.06 -41.74
N LEU A 12 8.18 34.50 -40.69
CA LEU A 12 8.77 33.46 -39.87
C LEU A 12 8.48 32.10 -40.53
N ALA A 13 9.53 31.27 -40.68
CA ALA A 13 9.35 29.91 -41.19
C ALA A 13 8.44 29.11 -40.24
N ASN A 14 7.57 28.28 -40.81
CA ASN A 14 6.79 27.35 -39.99
C ASN A 14 7.77 26.33 -39.40
N SER A 15 7.73 26.16 -38.08
CA SER A 15 8.57 25.17 -37.41
C SER A 15 8.29 23.76 -37.96
N THR A 16 9.36 23.00 -38.17
CA THR A 16 9.23 21.61 -38.61
C THR A 16 8.70 20.72 -37.47
N PRO A 17 8.04 19.57 -37.76
CA PRO A 17 7.63 18.63 -36.70
C PRO A 17 8.78 18.19 -35.79
N ALA A 18 10.00 18.09 -36.34
CA ALA A 18 11.21 17.77 -35.58
C ALA A 18 11.61 18.89 -34.60
N GLU A 19 11.54 20.16 -35.04
CA GLU A 19 11.79 21.31 -34.16
C GLU A 19 10.75 21.43 -33.05
N VAL A 20 9.47 21.19 -33.36
CA VAL A 20 8.39 21.16 -32.36
C VAL A 20 8.65 20.06 -31.34
N ALA A 21 8.98 18.84 -31.79
CA ALA A 21 9.29 17.74 -30.90
C ALA A 21 10.52 18.02 -30.01
N ALA A 22 11.58 18.62 -30.57
CA ALA A 22 12.77 18.99 -29.80
C ALA A 22 12.47 20.03 -28.70
N GLU A 23 11.69 21.06 -29.03
CA GLU A 23 11.29 22.08 -28.06
C GLU A 23 10.35 21.52 -26.99
N VAL A 24 9.43 20.62 -27.37
CA VAL A 24 8.55 19.91 -26.41
C VAL A 24 9.38 19.09 -25.44
N ARG A 25 10.33 18.27 -25.91
CA ARG A 25 11.23 17.49 -25.04
C ARG A 25 12.01 18.39 -24.07
N LYS A 26 12.57 19.49 -24.57
CA LYS A 26 13.29 20.46 -23.75
C LYS A 26 12.41 21.05 -22.65
N ARG A 27 11.19 21.44 -22.96
CA ARG A 27 10.25 22.02 -21.99
C ARG A 27 9.74 20.98 -20.99
N LEU A 28 9.45 19.76 -21.43
CA LEU A 28 9.08 18.67 -20.52
C LEU A 28 10.22 18.36 -19.54
N ALA A 29 11.46 18.31 -20.02
CA ALA A 29 12.63 18.14 -19.16
C ALA A 29 12.79 19.29 -18.16
N ALA A 30 12.51 20.53 -18.56
CA ALA A 30 12.53 21.69 -17.65
C ALA A 30 11.43 21.58 -16.58
N LEU A 31 10.20 21.17 -16.95
CA LEU A 31 9.11 20.95 -16.00
C LEU A 31 9.48 19.85 -14.99
N GLN A 32 10.06 18.74 -15.46
CA GLN A 32 10.54 17.64 -14.63
C GLN A 32 11.70 18.06 -13.71
N ALA A 33 12.58 18.95 -14.16
CA ALA A 33 13.65 19.52 -13.35
C ALA A 33 13.16 20.53 -12.29
N GLY A 34 11.84 20.70 -12.14
CA GLY A 34 11.27 21.55 -11.11
C GLY A 34 10.96 22.97 -11.57
N VAL A 35 11.19 23.34 -12.83
CA VAL A 35 10.82 24.68 -13.32
C VAL A 35 9.29 24.76 -13.32
N PRO A 36 8.68 25.66 -12.51
CA PRO A 36 7.24 25.71 -12.42
C PRO A 36 6.66 26.17 -13.77
N GLY A 37 5.61 25.48 -14.23
CA GLY A 37 4.88 25.84 -15.45
C GLY A 37 4.08 27.15 -15.34
N GLY A 38 4.25 27.90 -14.25
CA GLY A 38 3.54 29.12 -13.89
C GLY A 38 4.18 29.81 -12.68
N LYS A 39 3.58 30.89 -12.19
CA LYS A 39 4.00 31.54 -10.95
C LYS A 39 3.40 30.79 -9.76
N LEU A 40 4.24 30.50 -8.77
CA LEU A 40 3.83 29.93 -7.49
C LEU A 40 3.61 31.06 -6.47
N ASP A 41 2.72 30.84 -5.51
CA ASP A 41 2.52 31.69 -4.34
C ASP A 41 3.38 31.24 -3.15
N ASP A 42 3.22 31.92 -2.00
CA ASP A 42 3.99 31.67 -0.78
C ASP A 42 3.68 30.28 -0.15
N GLU A 43 2.56 29.66 -0.52
CA GLU A 43 2.16 28.31 -0.11
C GLU A 43 2.67 27.23 -1.08
N ASN A 44 3.48 27.63 -2.08
CA ASN A 44 3.99 26.76 -3.15
C ASN A 44 2.86 26.14 -4.02
N ASP A 45 1.73 26.83 -4.09
CA ASP A 45 0.59 26.54 -4.96
C ASP A 45 0.58 27.49 -6.17
N ALA A 46 -0.21 27.15 -7.18
CA ALA A 46 -0.46 28.03 -8.34
C ALA A 46 -1.94 28.09 -8.70
N GLU A 47 -2.34 29.23 -9.26
CA GLU A 47 -3.63 29.35 -9.93
C GLU A 47 -3.59 28.67 -11.30
N TRP A 48 -4.44 27.65 -11.46
CA TRP A 48 -4.70 27.01 -12.74
C TRP A 48 -6.04 27.46 -13.31
N TRP A 49 -6.00 27.80 -14.59
CA TRP A 49 -7.19 28.16 -15.37
C TRP A 49 -7.48 27.05 -16.36
N SER A 50 -8.69 26.48 -16.28
CA SER A 50 -9.20 25.49 -17.21
C SER A 50 -10.48 26.01 -17.87
N TRP A 51 -10.71 25.59 -19.11
CA TRP A 51 -11.98 25.81 -19.78
C TRP A 51 -12.90 24.63 -19.45
N ASP A 52 -14.05 24.91 -18.85
CA ASP A 52 -15.09 23.90 -18.65
C ASP A 52 -16.00 23.88 -19.90
N PRO A 53 -15.98 22.79 -20.69
CA PRO A 53 -16.79 22.69 -21.90
C PRO A 53 -18.29 22.61 -21.60
N ALA A 54 -18.71 22.17 -20.42
CA ALA A 54 -20.12 22.05 -20.04
C ALA A 54 -20.72 23.42 -19.71
N THR A 55 -20.04 24.20 -18.87
CA THR A 55 -20.50 25.54 -18.48
C THR A 55 -20.09 26.64 -19.47
N LYS A 56 -19.15 26.34 -20.37
CA LYS A 56 -18.51 27.31 -21.29
C LYS A 56 -17.92 28.51 -20.54
N GLN A 57 -17.36 28.27 -19.37
CA GLN A 57 -16.72 29.28 -18.54
C GLN A 57 -15.28 28.88 -18.22
N LEU A 58 -14.47 29.90 -17.92
CA LEU A 58 -13.16 29.71 -17.34
C LEU A 58 -13.32 29.38 -15.86
N ALA A 59 -12.90 28.19 -15.47
CA ALA A 59 -12.80 27.78 -14.08
C ALA A 59 -11.39 28.09 -13.55
N ARG A 60 -11.33 28.61 -12.33
CA ARG A 60 -10.08 28.83 -11.60
C ARG A 60 -9.98 27.84 -10.46
N SER A 61 -8.85 27.15 -10.36
CA SER A 61 -8.54 26.19 -9.28
C SER A 61 -7.14 26.44 -8.74
N ARG A 62 -6.94 26.34 -7.42
CA ARG A 62 -5.58 26.26 -6.84
C ARG A 62 -5.07 24.83 -6.96
N VAL A 63 -3.83 24.69 -7.41
CA VAL A 63 -3.18 23.38 -7.59
C VAL A 63 -1.77 23.43 -7.03
N SER A 64 -1.34 22.31 -6.46
CA SER A 64 0.03 22.15 -5.98
C SER A 64 1.05 22.22 -7.12
N ARG A 65 2.30 22.53 -6.79
CA ARG A 65 3.43 22.52 -7.76
C ARG A 65 3.52 21.23 -8.57
N ALA A 66 3.34 20.06 -7.94
CA ALA A 66 3.38 18.77 -8.63
C ALA A 66 2.25 18.64 -9.66
N ASN A 67 1.02 19.01 -9.27
CA ASN A 67 -0.12 19.01 -10.19
C ASN A 67 0.07 20.03 -11.32
N LEU A 68 0.64 21.21 -11.02
CA LEU A 68 0.93 22.23 -12.04
C LEU A 68 1.87 21.70 -13.12
N GLN A 69 2.92 20.95 -12.76
CA GLN A 69 3.85 20.35 -13.73
C GLN A 69 3.15 19.36 -14.66
N VAL A 70 2.29 18.49 -14.11
CA VAL A 70 1.47 17.56 -14.88
C VAL A 70 0.55 18.31 -15.84
N LEU A 71 -0.16 19.32 -15.33
CA LEU A 71 -1.13 20.10 -16.10
C LEU A 71 -0.46 20.89 -17.23
N ALA A 72 0.69 21.51 -16.95
CA ALA A 72 1.49 22.22 -17.95
C ALA A 72 2.06 21.26 -19.01
N GLY A 73 2.57 20.10 -18.59
CA GLY A 73 3.10 19.07 -19.50
C GLY A 73 2.03 18.51 -20.43
N ALA A 74 0.85 18.16 -19.89
CA ALA A 74 -0.29 17.70 -20.67
C ALA A 74 -0.76 18.76 -21.68
N ARG A 75 -0.86 20.04 -21.25
CA ARG A 75 -1.24 21.14 -22.14
C ARG A 75 -0.22 21.36 -23.26
N LEU A 76 1.07 21.23 -22.96
CA LEU A 76 2.15 21.33 -23.94
C LEU A 76 2.05 20.22 -25.00
N LEU A 77 1.82 18.98 -24.57
CA LEU A 77 1.67 17.83 -25.46
C LEU A 77 0.42 17.93 -26.33
N ASP A 78 -0.72 18.34 -25.76
CA ASP A 78 -1.95 18.58 -26.52
C ASP A 78 -1.76 19.69 -27.57
N ALA A 79 -1.08 20.78 -27.21
CA ALA A 79 -0.77 21.85 -28.15
C ALA A 79 0.18 21.40 -29.28
N ALA A 80 1.14 20.53 -28.95
CA ALA A 80 2.09 19.99 -29.92
C ALA A 80 1.41 19.01 -30.89
N GLU A 81 0.50 18.16 -30.41
CA GLU A 81 -0.30 17.26 -31.26
C GLU A 81 -1.27 18.03 -32.17
N ALA A 82 -1.90 19.09 -31.65
CA ALA A 82 -2.71 19.99 -32.47
C ALA A 82 -1.87 20.73 -33.54
N ALA A 83 -0.56 20.87 -33.31
CA ALA A 83 0.39 21.43 -34.26
C ALA A 83 0.96 20.40 -35.24
N GLY A 84 0.65 19.11 -35.13
CA GLY A 84 1.08 18.07 -36.07
C GLY A 84 1.28 16.71 -35.40
N PRO A 85 1.47 15.64 -36.19
CA PRO A 85 1.71 14.31 -35.64
C PRO A 85 2.98 14.31 -34.79
N LEU A 86 2.85 13.86 -33.55
CA LEU A 86 3.97 13.69 -32.64
C LEU A 86 4.78 12.43 -32.99
N PRO A 87 6.09 12.40 -32.75
CA PRO A 87 6.87 11.17 -32.69
C PRO A 87 6.29 10.19 -31.65
N LEU A 88 6.45 8.88 -31.88
CA LEU A 88 5.87 7.82 -31.05
C LEU A 88 6.24 7.96 -29.56
N ASP A 89 7.47 8.36 -29.23
CA ASP A 89 7.88 8.60 -27.85
C ASP A 89 7.05 9.69 -27.16
N LEU A 90 6.76 10.79 -27.85
CA LEU A 90 5.94 11.88 -27.32
C LEU A 90 4.44 11.55 -27.31
N GLN A 91 3.97 10.73 -28.25
CA GLN A 91 2.58 10.23 -28.23
C GLN A 91 2.33 9.40 -26.98
N ARG A 92 3.21 8.44 -26.68
CA ARG A 92 3.06 7.58 -25.50
C ARG A 92 3.15 8.39 -24.20
N GLN A 93 4.10 9.33 -24.11
CA GLN A 93 4.17 10.26 -22.97
C GLN A 93 2.89 11.11 -22.82
N ALA A 94 2.27 11.52 -23.92
CA ALA A 94 1.01 12.27 -23.88
C ALA A 94 -0.10 11.47 -23.19
N VAL A 95 -0.19 10.16 -23.43
CA VAL A 95 -1.14 9.28 -22.73
C VAL A 95 -0.92 9.36 -21.22
N SER A 96 0.30 9.14 -20.74
CA SER A 96 0.65 9.20 -19.32
C SER A 96 0.33 10.57 -18.68
N TYR A 97 0.68 11.67 -19.35
CA TYR A 97 0.35 13.03 -18.87
C TYR A 97 -1.15 13.31 -18.85
N ARG A 98 -1.91 12.83 -19.84
CA ARG A 98 -3.37 13.03 -19.90
C ARG A 98 -4.10 12.23 -18.82
N LEU A 99 -3.67 11.00 -18.56
CA LEU A 99 -4.21 10.16 -17.47
C LEU A 99 -3.93 10.82 -16.11
N GLN A 100 -2.70 11.27 -15.88
CA GLN A 100 -2.34 11.94 -14.62
C GLN A 100 -3.07 13.29 -14.48
N ARG A 101 -3.25 14.04 -15.57
CA ARG A 101 -4.05 15.27 -15.56
C ARG A 101 -5.49 15.02 -15.12
N ALA A 102 -6.13 13.98 -15.64
CA ALA A 102 -7.51 13.65 -15.28
C ALA A 102 -7.63 13.45 -13.76
N ALA A 103 -6.68 12.71 -13.17
CA ALA A 103 -6.60 12.54 -11.72
C ALA A 103 -6.32 13.85 -10.96
N ALA A 104 -5.38 14.68 -11.42
CA ALA A 104 -5.05 15.96 -10.79
C ALA A 104 -6.24 16.94 -10.77
N LEU A 105 -7.17 16.81 -11.72
CA LEU A 105 -8.40 17.60 -11.79
C LEU A 105 -9.60 16.92 -11.12
N GLY A 106 -9.44 15.71 -10.59
CA GLY A 106 -10.54 14.94 -9.98
C GLY A 106 -11.62 14.49 -10.98
N VAL A 107 -11.28 14.38 -12.27
CA VAL A 107 -12.22 14.00 -13.34
C VAL A 107 -11.87 12.63 -13.93
N ALA A 108 -12.88 11.92 -14.44
CA ALA A 108 -12.65 10.71 -15.20
C ALA A 108 -11.89 11.04 -16.51
N PRO A 109 -10.97 10.17 -16.96
CA PRO A 109 -10.35 10.34 -18.27
C PRO A 109 -11.42 10.28 -19.37
N PRO A 110 -11.28 11.07 -20.45
CA PRO A 110 -12.23 11.06 -21.55
C PRO A 110 -12.22 9.70 -22.26
N GLU A 111 -13.37 9.29 -22.81
CA GLU A 111 -13.53 7.99 -23.49
C GLU A 111 -12.53 7.81 -24.65
N SER A 112 -12.16 8.89 -25.33
CA SER A 112 -11.13 8.86 -26.39
C SER A 112 -9.77 8.38 -25.88
N LEU A 113 -9.38 8.78 -24.67
CA LEU A 113 -8.13 8.37 -24.04
C LEU A 113 -8.20 6.93 -23.56
N THR A 114 -9.38 6.46 -23.13
CA THR A 114 -9.59 5.05 -22.80
C THR A 114 -9.41 4.16 -24.03
N LYS A 115 -9.95 4.56 -25.18
CA LYS A 115 -9.77 3.83 -26.44
C LYS A 115 -8.32 3.87 -26.93
N GLU A 116 -7.62 4.99 -26.76
CA GLU A 116 -6.19 5.10 -27.07
C GLU A 116 -5.36 4.13 -26.22
N LEU A 117 -5.67 4.05 -24.92
CA LEU A 117 -5.02 3.12 -23.98
C LEU A 117 -5.25 1.64 -24.37
N GLU A 118 -6.46 1.29 -24.81
CA GLU A 118 -6.80 -0.06 -25.28
C GLU A 118 -6.03 -0.46 -26.56
N GLN A 119 -5.64 0.51 -27.40
CA GLN A 119 -4.95 0.28 -28.66
C GLN A 119 -3.43 0.08 -28.54
N LEU A 120 -2.81 0.56 -27.45
CA LEU A 120 -1.38 0.36 -27.21
C LEU A 120 -1.04 -1.13 -27.15
N ASP A 121 0.15 -1.56 -27.57
CA ASP A 121 0.56 -2.96 -27.40
C ASP A 121 1.09 -3.25 -25.97
N ALA A 122 1.37 -4.52 -25.66
CA ALA A 122 1.82 -4.92 -24.32
C ALA A 122 3.23 -4.38 -23.97
N GLY A 123 4.09 -4.23 -24.98
CA GLY A 123 5.43 -3.66 -24.82
C GLY A 123 5.38 -2.14 -24.60
N GLU A 124 4.52 -1.44 -25.32
CA GLU A 124 4.25 -0.01 -25.16
C GLU A 124 3.68 0.29 -23.77
N LEU A 125 2.68 -0.47 -23.33
CA LEU A 125 2.14 -0.37 -21.98
C LEU A 125 3.22 -0.59 -20.92
N SER A 126 4.07 -1.62 -21.09
CA SER A 126 5.16 -1.90 -20.15
C SER A 126 6.17 -0.76 -20.08
N ALA A 127 6.56 -0.19 -21.22
CA ALA A 127 7.46 0.96 -21.27
C ALA A 127 6.86 2.20 -20.59
N GLU A 128 5.58 2.49 -20.84
CA GLU A 128 4.89 3.61 -20.22
C GLU A 128 4.68 3.44 -18.72
N ILE A 129 4.46 2.21 -18.23
CA ILE A 129 4.43 1.94 -16.78
C ILE A 129 5.78 2.32 -16.15
N ALA A 130 6.89 1.91 -16.74
CA ALA A 130 8.22 2.24 -16.24
C ALA A 130 8.45 3.76 -16.20
N GLU A 131 8.09 4.47 -17.27
CA GLU A 131 8.22 5.93 -17.32
C GLU A 131 7.29 6.64 -16.32
N ALA A 132 6.05 6.18 -16.18
CA ALA A 132 5.08 6.77 -15.26
C ALA A 132 5.52 6.62 -13.80
N VAL A 133 6.03 5.44 -13.41
CA VAL A 133 6.55 5.19 -12.06
C VAL A 133 7.76 6.09 -11.76
N VAL A 134 8.71 6.20 -12.70
CA VAL A 134 9.89 7.08 -12.52
C VAL A 134 9.50 8.54 -12.35
N ARG A 135 8.42 8.98 -12.99
CA ARG A 135 7.90 10.36 -12.90
C ARG A 135 7.00 10.60 -11.69
N GLY A 136 6.65 9.57 -10.90
CA GLY A 136 5.67 9.66 -9.83
C GLY A 136 4.23 9.86 -10.33
N PHE A 137 3.92 9.42 -11.55
CA PHE A 137 2.57 9.48 -12.12
C PHE A 137 1.78 8.24 -11.73
N ASP A 138 1.52 8.08 -10.43
CA ASP A 138 0.93 6.87 -9.87
C ASP A 138 -0.44 6.52 -10.45
N GLU A 139 -1.27 7.53 -10.76
CA GLU A 139 -2.61 7.32 -11.33
C GLU A 139 -2.55 6.90 -12.79
N ALA A 140 -1.58 7.43 -13.55
CA ALA A 140 -1.32 6.95 -14.90
C ALA A 140 -0.82 5.51 -14.89
N ALA A 141 0.20 5.21 -14.07
CA ALA A 141 0.76 3.88 -13.89
C ALA A 141 -0.32 2.87 -13.47
N TRP A 142 -1.18 3.23 -12.53
CA TRP A 142 -2.29 2.38 -12.06
C TRP A 142 -3.24 1.99 -13.21
N ARG A 143 -3.62 2.94 -14.08
CA ARG A 143 -4.49 2.67 -15.23
C ARG A 143 -3.80 1.82 -16.29
N LEU A 144 -2.53 2.10 -16.59
CA LEU A 144 -1.72 1.33 -17.52
C LEU A 144 -1.57 -0.12 -17.06
N VAL A 145 -1.27 -0.34 -15.78
CA VAL A 145 -1.19 -1.67 -15.15
C VAL A 145 -2.51 -2.42 -15.25
N LYS A 146 -3.64 -1.76 -14.96
CA LYS A 146 -4.97 -2.37 -15.09
C LYS A 146 -5.27 -2.81 -16.53
N GLU A 147 -4.90 -2.00 -17.51
CA GLU A 147 -5.10 -2.36 -18.91
C GLU A 147 -4.20 -3.53 -19.33
N LEU A 148 -2.93 -3.51 -18.90
CA LEU A 148 -2.00 -4.61 -19.17
C LEU A 148 -2.49 -5.93 -18.56
N GLY A 149 -3.00 -5.91 -17.32
CA GLY A 149 -3.53 -7.08 -16.62
C GLY A 149 -4.72 -7.74 -17.31
N LYS A 150 -5.59 -6.96 -17.98
CA LYS A 150 -6.73 -7.51 -18.75
C LYS A 150 -6.29 -8.44 -19.88
N ARG A 151 -5.10 -8.23 -20.43
CA ARG A 151 -4.56 -8.99 -21.56
C ARG A 151 -4.11 -10.39 -21.16
N LYS A 152 -3.76 -10.58 -19.88
CA LYS A 152 -3.29 -11.86 -19.32
C LYS A 152 -2.12 -12.47 -20.10
N ASP A 153 -1.27 -11.61 -20.66
CA ASP A 153 -0.10 -12.03 -21.43
C ASP A 153 1.08 -12.24 -20.47
N PHE A 154 1.62 -13.46 -20.42
CA PHE A 154 2.77 -13.78 -19.56
C PHE A 154 4.07 -13.12 -20.04
N THR A 155 4.20 -12.79 -21.33
CA THR A 155 5.45 -12.23 -21.88
C THR A 155 5.85 -10.90 -21.24
N VAL A 156 4.89 -10.18 -20.65
CA VAL A 156 5.10 -8.90 -19.96
C VAL A 156 5.82 -9.04 -18.61
N LEU A 157 5.93 -10.27 -18.09
CA LEU A 157 6.69 -10.60 -16.88
C LEU A 157 8.10 -11.12 -17.19
N VAL A 158 8.37 -11.45 -18.46
CA VAL A 158 9.65 -12.03 -18.89
C VAL A 158 10.60 -10.91 -19.31
N THR A 159 11.80 -10.93 -18.73
CA THR A 159 12.89 -10.01 -19.09
C THR A 159 14.15 -10.80 -19.44
N THR A 160 14.99 -10.23 -20.30
CA THR A 160 16.24 -10.87 -20.75
C THR A 160 17.46 -10.44 -19.93
N ASP A 161 17.36 -9.35 -19.18
CA ASP A 161 18.45 -8.74 -18.40
C ASP A 161 18.44 -9.15 -16.93
N GLY A 162 17.51 -10.03 -16.53
CA GLY A 162 17.33 -10.50 -15.15
C GLY A 162 16.76 -9.45 -14.21
N ARG A 163 16.39 -8.26 -14.70
CA ARG A 163 15.72 -7.23 -13.89
C ARG A 163 14.22 -7.49 -13.86
N PRO A 164 13.52 -7.11 -12.79
CA PRO A 164 12.06 -7.21 -12.77
C PRO A 164 11.44 -6.42 -13.93
N SER A 165 10.42 -6.99 -14.58
CA SER A 165 9.66 -6.24 -15.59
C SER A 165 8.97 -5.03 -14.95
N PRO A 166 8.55 -4.01 -15.72
CA PRO A 166 7.86 -2.85 -15.17
C PRO A 166 6.61 -3.21 -14.35
N LEU A 167 5.88 -4.24 -14.78
CA LEU A 167 4.73 -4.78 -14.03
C LEU A 167 5.17 -5.44 -12.72
N ALA A 168 6.20 -6.28 -12.75
CA ALA A 168 6.72 -6.93 -11.55
C ALA A 168 7.29 -5.91 -10.55
N ALA A 169 8.03 -4.90 -11.03
CA ALA A 169 8.55 -3.82 -10.20
C ALA A 169 7.44 -2.98 -9.54
N ALA A 170 6.30 -2.80 -10.23
CA ALA A 170 5.15 -2.09 -9.66
C ALA A 170 4.52 -2.81 -8.46
N VAL A 171 4.70 -4.14 -8.31
CA VAL A 171 4.30 -4.90 -7.11
C VAL A 171 5.13 -4.50 -5.87
N ALA A 172 6.28 -3.86 -6.05
CA ALA A 172 7.07 -3.27 -4.97
C ALA A 172 6.89 -1.74 -4.87
N SER A 173 5.90 -1.17 -5.57
CA SER A 173 5.64 0.27 -5.54
C SER A 173 5.32 0.75 -4.11
N PRO A 174 5.81 1.92 -3.68
CA PRO A 174 5.42 2.52 -2.42
C PRO A 174 3.92 2.87 -2.37
N ASN A 175 3.35 3.27 -3.52
CA ASN A 175 1.94 3.63 -3.61
C ASN A 175 1.06 2.35 -3.50
N PRO A 176 0.22 2.23 -2.45
CA PRO A 176 -0.55 1.01 -2.19
C PRO A 176 -1.59 0.72 -3.29
N LYS A 177 -2.17 1.76 -3.91
CA LYS A 177 -3.16 1.60 -4.98
C LYS A 177 -2.53 1.03 -6.25
N LEU A 178 -1.36 1.55 -6.63
CA LEU A 178 -0.58 1.01 -7.75
C LEU A 178 -0.10 -0.41 -7.45
N ARG A 179 0.44 -0.63 -6.24
CA ARG A 179 0.93 -1.93 -5.79
C ARG A 179 -0.14 -3.00 -5.83
N PHE A 180 -1.36 -2.71 -5.34
CA PHE A 180 -2.47 -3.65 -5.37
C PHE A 180 -2.94 -3.95 -6.80
N ALA A 181 -3.01 -2.93 -7.67
CA ALA A 181 -3.38 -3.14 -9.07
C ALA A 181 -2.34 -3.97 -9.84
N ALA A 182 -1.05 -3.79 -9.54
CA ALA A 182 0.02 -4.61 -10.11
C ALA A 182 -0.09 -6.05 -9.65
N LEU A 183 -0.37 -6.26 -8.36
CA LEU A 183 -0.64 -7.59 -7.82
C LEU A 183 -1.87 -8.24 -8.48
N GLU A 184 -2.97 -7.50 -8.61
CA GLU A 184 -4.19 -7.96 -9.30
C GLU A 184 -3.89 -8.39 -10.74
N ALA A 185 -3.10 -7.60 -11.48
CA ALA A 185 -2.69 -7.93 -12.83
C ALA A 185 -1.81 -9.19 -12.90
N VAL A 186 -0.85 -9.36 -11.98
CA VAL A 186 -0.03 -10.58 -11.89
C VAL A 186 -0.88 -11.80 -11.56
N MET A 187 -1.81 -11.68 -10.61
CA MET A 187 -2.75 -12.75 -10.26
C MET A 187 -3.68 -13.11 -11.42
N ALA A 188 -4.08 -12.12 -12.23
CA ALA A 188 -4.89 -12.34 -13.44
C ALA A 188 -4.12 -13.03 -14.58
N ILE A 189 -2.82 -12.74 -14.73
CA ILE A 189 -1.91 -13.45 -15.64
C ILE A 189 -1.73 -14.91 -15.17
N ASN A 190 -1.73 -15.16 -13.86
CA ASN A 190 -1.57 -16.48 -13.24
C ASN A 190 -0.28 -17.20 -13.74
N PRO A 191 0.90 -16.63 -13.45
CA PRO A 191 2.17 -17.18 -13.91
C PRO A 191 2.39 -18.60 -13.39
N GLN A 192 2.71 -19.52 -14.29
CA GLN A 192 2.99 -20.93 -13.96
C GLN A 192 4.47 -21.18 -13.59
N GLN A 193 5.33 -20.20 -13.87
CA GLN A 193 6.77 -20.26 -13.64
C GLN A 193 7.22 -18.98 -12.94
N SER A 194 8.32 -19.07 -12.20
CA SER A 194 8.94 -17.91 -11.57
C SER A 194 9.46 -16.92 -12.61
N PHE A 195 9.45 -15.64 -12.27
CA PHE A 195 9.90 -14.53 -13.11
C PHE A 195 10.75 -13.56 -12.29
N ALA A 196 11.46 -12.65 -12.95
CA ALA A 196 12.29 -11.67 -12.26
C ALA A 196 11.42 -10.75 -11.38
N GLY A 197 11.68 -10.73 -10.07
CA GLY A 197 10.85 -10.01 -9.09
C GLY A 197 9.64 -10.78 -8.56
N ALA A 198 9.53 -12.09 -8.85
CA ALA A 198 8.46 -12.94 -8.31
C ALA A 198 8.36 -12.92 -6.77
N SER A 199 9.48 -12.71 -6.06
CA SER A 199 9.51 -12.57 -4.60
C SER A 199 8.76 -11.35 -4.05
N TYR A 200 8.45 -10.36 -4.89
CA TYR A 200 7.61 -9.22 -4.49
C TYR A 200 6.15 -9.61 -4.30
N VAL A 201 5.67 -10.65 -5.00
CA VAL A 201 4.29 -11.13 -4.94
C VAL A 201 3.92 -11.63 -3.54
N PRO A 202 4.61 -12.61 -2.93
CA PRO A 202 4.28 -13.08 -1.59
C PRO A 202 4.43 -11.98 -0.54
N ALA A 203 5.45 -11.12 -0.65
CA ALA A 203 5.63 -10.00 0.25
C ALA A 203 4.46 -9.01 0.20
N ALA A 204 4.01 -8.63 -1.00
CA ALA A 204 2.87 -7.74 -1.19
C ALA A 204 1.55 -8.38 -0.72
N LEU A 205 1.34 -9.67 -0.99
CA LEU A 205 0.16 -10.42 -0.54
C LEU A 205 0.05 -10.37 1.00
N TRP A 206 1.13 -10.70 1.71
CA TRP A 206 1.13 -10.64 3.17
C TRP A 206 0.97 -9.22 3.71
N GLN A 207 1.58 -8.23 3.05
CA GLN A 207 1.42 -6.83 3.44
C GLN A 207 -0.04 -6.36 3.31
N PHE A 208 -0.73 -6.71 2.22
CA PHE A 208 -2.15 -6.35 2.05
C PHE A 208 -3.06 -7.14 2.99
N ALA A 209 -2.81 -8.45 3.16
CA ALA A 209 -3.53 -9.27 4.12
C ALA A 209 -3.48 -8.67 5.54
N ALA A 210 -2.30 -8.19 5.95
CA ALA A 210 -2.10 -7.56 7.24
C ALA A 210 -2.54 -6.08 7.32
N GLY A 211 -2.89 -5.46 6.19
CA GLY A 211 -3.28 -4.05 6.11
C GLY A 211 -4.75 -3.77 6.48
N GLY A 212 -5.56 -4.81 6.66
CA GLY A 212 -6.97 -4.70 7.06
C GLY A 212 -7.15 -4.18 8.49
N GLY A 213 -8.36 -3.72 8.80
CA GLY A 213 -8.77 -3.27 10.13
C GLY A 213 -8.44 -1.80 10.43
N GLN A 214 -8.53 -1.44 11.71
CA GLN A 214 -8.27 -0.08 12.17
C GLN A 214 -6.82 0.35 11.86
N PRO A 215 -6.59 1.62 11.47
CA PRO A 215 -5.24 2.10 11.21
C PRO A 215 -4.38 1.98 12.47
N ALA A 216 -3.16 1.49 12.34
CA ALA A 216 -2.24 1.39 13.46
C ALA A 216 -1.51 2.71 13.71
N ALA A 217 -1.11 2.94 14.96
CA ALA A 217 -0.22 4.04 15.31
C ALA A 217 0.84 3.59 16.31
N ILE A 218 1.98 4.26 16.34
CA ILE A 218 3.03 4.02 17.32
C ILE A 218 3.21 5.27 18.16
N ALA A 219 3.18 5.13 19.48
CA ALA A 219 3.49 6.18 20.43
C ALA A 219 4.79 5.84 21.16
N ALA A 220 5.86 6.55 20.82
CA ALA A 220 7.19 6.30 21.37
C ALA A 220 7.61 7.43 22.30
N SER A 221 7.93 7.11 23.56
CA SER A 221 8.53 8.05 24.50
C SER A 221 9.49 7.32 25.43
N SER A 222 10.57 7.98 25.84
CA SER A 222 11.48 7.45 26.87
C SER A 222 10.80 7.29 28.24
N LYS A 223 9.59 7.84 28.42
CA LYS A 223 8.78 7.70 29.63
C LYS A 223 7.59 6.79 29.37
N VAL A 224 7.55 5.64 30.05
CA VAL A 224 6.49 4.61 29.90
C VAL A 224 5.09 5.20 30.05
N GLY A 225 4.84 5.95 31.12
CA GLY A 225 3.52 6.55 31.37
C GLY A 225 3.08 7.50 30.27
N GLN A 226 4.02 8.19 29.62
CA GLN A 226 3.72 9.08 28.50
C GLN A 226 3.42 8.31 27.22
N ALA A 227 4.23 7.31 26.87
CA ALA A 227 3.98 6.44 25.72
C ALA A 227 2.61 5.75 25.83
N THR A 228 2.28 5.21 27.01
CA THR A 228 0.97 4.59 27.28
C THR A 228 -0.17 5.59 27.20
N ALA A 229 -0.01 6.80 27.75
CA ALA A 229 -1.04 7.84 27.67
C ALA A 229 -1.32 8.26 26.22
N TRP A 230 -0.27 8.50 25.42
CA TRP A 230 -0.42 8.84 24.00
C TRP A 230 -1.03 7.69 23.20
N ALA A 231 -0.64 6.44 23.44
CA ALA A 231 -1.31 5.29 22.83
C ALA A 231 -2.81 5.24 23.19
N GLY A 232 -3.17 5.50 24.44
CA GLY A 232 -4.58 5.60 24.86
C GLY A 232 -5.34 6.72 24.13
N GLN A 233 -4.71 7.89 23.95
CA GLN A 233 -5.30 9.02 23.22
C GLN A 233 -5.45 8.72 21.72
N LEU A 234 -4.48 8.05 21.10
CA LEU A 234 -4.55 7.62 19.70
C LEU A 234 -5.65 6.57 19.49
N ARG A 235 -5.85 5.65 20.45
CA ARG A 235 -7.00 4.73 20.42
C ARG A 235 -8.34 5.45 20.48
N ALA A 236 -8.45 6.48 21.32
CA ALA A 236 -9.64 7.34 21.34
C ALA A 236 -9.83 8.12 20.02
N ALA A 237 -8.77 8.34 19.25
CA ALA A 237 -8.80 8.94 17.92
C ALA A 237 -9.05 7.93 16.78
N GLY A 238 -9.28 6.63 17.09
CA GLY A 238 -9.63 5.60 16.12
C GLY A 238 -8.45 4.76 15.58
N TYR A 239 -7.29 4.82 16.22
CA TYR A 239 -6.13 3.99 15.87
C TYR A 239 -5.99 2.76 16.75
N ASP A 240 -5.41 1.69 16.21
CA ASP A 240 -4.82 0.62 17.00
C ASP A 240 -3.39 1.00 17.42
N ALA A 241 -3.24 1.63 18.58
CA ALA A 241 -1.99 2.24 18.99
C ALA A 241 -1.10 1.32 19.83
N ILE A 242 0.20 1.31 19.55
CA ILE A 242 1.24 0.56 20.27
C ILE A 242 2.14 1.55 21.01
N ALA A 243 2.35 1.33 22.31
CA ALA A 243 3.27 2.13 23.12
C ALA A 243 4.67 1.52 23.10
N THR A 244 5.70 2.32 22.82
CA THR A 244 7.11 1.89 22.82
C THR A 244 7.97 2.84 23.65
N GLN A 245 9.08 2.33 24.17
CA GLN A 245 9.93 3.05 25.14
C GLN A 245 11.26 3.53 24.56
N SER A 246 11.60 3.09 23.36
CA SER A 246 12.84 3.43 22.65
C SER A 246 12.62 3.54 21.15
N GLY A 247 13.56 4.20 20.46
CA GLY A 247 13.51 4.26 19.00
C GLY A 247 13.62 2.88 18.35
N LEU A 248 14.42 1.97 18.91
CA LEU A 248 14.60 0.61 18.41
C LEU A 248 13.30 -0.19 18.52
N GLU A 249 12.58 -0.07 19.64
CA GLU A 249 11.26 -0.68 19.78
C GLU A 249 10.25 -0.08 18.82
N ALA A 250 10.28 1.25 18.62
CA ALA A 250 9.42 1.92 17.65
C ALA A 250 9.65 1.40 16.22
N ILE A 251 10.90 1.22 15.80
CA ILE A 251 11.22 0.64 14.48
C ILE A 251 10.74 -0.80 14.38
N ARG A 252 11.02 -1.63 15.40
CA ARG A 252 10.58 -3.03 15.40
C ARG A 252 9.06 -3.15 15.32
N ALA A 253 8.34 -2.31 16.06
CA ALA A 253 6.88 -2.25 15.98
C ALA A 253 6.41 -1.76 14.61
N ALA A 254 7.06 -0.75 14.01
CA ALA A 254 6.70 -0.22 12.70
C ALA A 254 6.94 -1.24 11.58
N LEU A 255 7.98 -2.07 11.71
CA LEU A 255 8.34 -3.12 10.75
C LEU A 255 7.60 -4.43 10.97
N ASP A 256 6.83 -4.58 12.06
CA ASP A 256 6.03 -5.78 12.25
C ASP A 256 5.04 -5.93 11.06
N PRO A 257 5.02 -7.08 10.37
CA PRO A 257 4.12 -7.28 9.23
C PRO A 257 2.64 -7.01 9.55
N SER A 258 2.19 -7.31 10.78
CA SER A 258 0.81 -7.07 11.24
C SER A 258 0.46 -5.59 11.49
N VAL A 259 1.46 -4.71 11.47
CA VAL A 259 1.33 -3.28 11.76
C VAL A 259 1.66 -2.46 10.51
N SER A 260 2.76 -2.77 9.85
CA SER A 260 3.32 -1.96 8.74
C SER A 260 2.33 -1.71 7.59
N GLY A 261 1.45 -2.66 7.27
CA GLY A 261 0.45 -2.53 6.21
C GLY A 261 -0.68 -1.53 6.51
N ARG A 262 -0.90 -1.21 7.79
CA ARG A 262 -1.96 -0.31 8.27
C ARG A 262 -1.44 0.85 9.12
N LEU A 263 -0.13 1.02 9.20
CA LEU A 263 0.50 2.07 10.01
C LEU A 263 0.21 3.45 9.41
N GLY A 264 -0.59 4.24 10.12
CA GLY A 264 -1.02 5.56 9.66
C GLY A 264 -0.31 6.73 10.35
N LEU A 265 0.34 6.51 11.49
CA LEU A 265 1.01 7.58 12.23
C LEU A 265 2.08 7.02 13.19
N ILE A 266 3.22 7.70 13.26
CA ILE A 266 4.23 7.49 14.30
C ILE A 266 4.37 8.78 15.11
N ALA A 267 3.96 8.75 16.38
CA ALA A 267 4.14 9.83 17.33
C ALA A 267 5.42 9.59 18.14
N LEU A 268 6.44 10.43 17.93
CA LEU A 268 7.76 10.31 18.54
C LEU A 268 8.01 11.42 19.54
N ASP A 269 8.45 11.08 20.73
CA ASP A 269 8.98 12.06 21.68
C ASP A 269 10.32 12.61 21.19
N SER A 270 10.52 13.94 21.23
CA SER A 270 11.82 14.53 20.94
C SER A 270 12.94 14.08 21.89
N ASP A 271 12.58 13.60 23.10
CA ASP A 271 13.52 13.06 24.10
C ASP A 271 13.73 11.53 23.96
N LEU A 272 13.22 10.91 22.89
CA LEU A 272 13.42 9.49 22.64
C LEU A 272 14.90 9.19 22.34
N GLY A 273 15.40 8.11 22.92
CA GLY A 273 16.75 7.62 22.69
C GLY A 273 16.79 6.26 22.00
N SER A 274 17.99 5.89 21.58
CA SER A 274 18.33 4.56 21.05
C SER A 274 17.44 4.07 19.90
N PRO A 275 17.57 4.60 18.66
CA PRO A 275 18.38 5.75 18.25
C PRO A 275 17.72 7.10 18.61
N ASN A 276 18.47 8.19 18.45
CA ASN A 276 17.92 9.54 18.62
C ASN A 276 16.86 9.85 17.53
N PRO A 277 15.99 10.86 17.70
CA PRO A 277 14.86 11.05 16.80
C PRO A 277 15.24 11.41 15.36
N GLY A 278 16.37 12.09 15.14
CA GLY A 278 16.85 12.42 13.80
C GLY A 278 17.36 11.20 13.05
N GLU A 279 18.11 10.32 13.72
CA GLU A 279 18.56 9.05 13.16
C GLU A 279 17.38 8.09 12.95
N LEU A 280 16.45 8.03 13.91
CA LEU A 280 15.20 7.29 13.77
C LEU A 280 14.43 7.73 12.52
N LEU A 281 14.27 9.04 12.32
CA LEU A 281 13.58 9.59 11.16
C LEU A 281 14.30 9.18 9.86
N TYR A 282 15.63 9.28 9.81
CA TYR A 282 16.41 8.81 8.66
C TYR A 282 16.18 7.31 8.37
N GLN A 283 16.18 6.46 9.40
CA GLN A 283 15.94 5.02 9.25
C GLN A 283 14.52 4.73 8.74
N LEU A 284 13.50 5.43 9.26
CA LEU A 284 12.12 5.33 8.78
C LEU A 284 12.01 5.74 7.30
N ARG A 285 12.65 6.84 6.89
CA ARG A 285 12.64 7.34 5.51
C ARG A 285 13.44 6.48 4.53
N THR A 286 14.44 5.75 5.02
CA THR A 286 15.21 4.80 4.21
C THR A 286 14.43 3.52 3.94
N HIS A 287 13.46 3.17 4.80
CA HIS A 287 12.70 1.94 4.66
C HIS A 287 11.54 2.10 3.66
N PRO A 288 11.44 1.28 2.58
CA PRO A 288 10.45 1.48 1.52
C PRO A 288 8.99 1.49 1.99
N THR A 289 8.66 0.72 3.03
CA THR A 289 7.28 0.63 3.57
C THR A 289 6.94 1.73 4.58
N LEU A 290 7.94 2.42 5.14
CA LEU A 290 7.74 3.41 6.21
C LEU A 290 8.01 4.84 5.75
N LYS A 291 8.65 5.02 4.59
CA LYS A 291 9.08 6.33 4.11
C LYS A 291 7.93 7.34 3.97
N ASP A 292 6.73 6.89 3.67
CA ASP A 292 5.54 7.73 3.48
C ASP A 292 4.63 7.76 4.72
N VAL A 293 5.04 7.16 5.85
CA VAL A 293 4.27 7.20 7.08
C VAL A 293 4.43 8.58 7.75
N PRO A 294 3.32 9.30 8.06
CA PRO A 294 3.38 10.54 8.83
C PRO A 294 4.09 10.35 10.16
N VAL A 295 5.00 11.28 10.48
CA VAL A 295 5.70 11.32 11.78
C VAL A 295 5.31 12.59 12.52
N ALA A 296 4.78 12.47 13.73
CA ALA A 296 4.55 13.59 14.62
C ALA A 296 5.64 13.64 15.69
N MET A 297 6.54 14.62 15.60
CA MET A 297 7.57 14.89 16.60
C MET A 297 6.97 15.71 17.75
N LEU A 298 6.65 15.02 18.85
CA LEU A 298 6.04 15.56 20.06
C LEU A 298 7.11 16.11 20.99
N SER A 299 7.29 17.43 20.98
CA SER A 299 8.36 18.09 21.70
C SER A 299 7.91 18.91 22.90
N SER A 300 8.80 19.05 23.89
CA SER A 300 8.62 20.10 24.90
C SER A 300 8.85 21.48 24.27
N ILE A 301 8.33 22.54 24.89
CA ILE A 301 8.53 23.91 24.39
C ILE A 301 10.01 24.28 24.23
N TYR A 302 10.90 23.71 25.06
CA TYR A 302 12.34 23.99 25.02
C TYR A 302 13.08 23.30 23.87
N ARG A 303 12.47 22.27 23.27
CA ARG A 303 13.07 21.48 22.18
C ARG A 303 12.28 21.56 20.88
N LEU A 304 11.24 22.40 20.85
CA LEU A 304 10.39 22.58 19.67
C LEU A 304 11.22 23.04 18.46
N SER A 305 12.21 23.91 18.67
CA SER A 305 13.11 24.37 17.61
C SER A 305 13.99 23.26 17.01
N ASP A 306 14.34 22.22 17.79
CA ASP A 306 15.00 21.02 17.24
C ASP A 306 14.03 20.23 16.36
N ALA A 307 12.80 20.03 16.85
CA ALA A 307 11.76 19.33 16.11
C ALA A 307 11.38 20.04 14.81
N GLU A 308 11.22 21.36 14.84
CA GLU A 308 10.95 22.20 13.67
C GLU A 308 12.07 22.11 12.62
N ARG A 309 13.32 22.00 13.05
CA ARG A 309 14.45 21.77 12.13
C ARG A 309 14.35 20.42 11.42
N TRP A 310 13.91 19.37 12.11
CA TRP A 310 13.67 18.07 11.47
C TRP A 310 12.48 18.12 10.51
N ALA A 311 11.36 18.74 10.92
CA ALA A 311 10.19 18.93 10.07
C ALA A 311 10.49 19.76 8.81
N ALA A 312 11.36 20.78 8.91
CA ALA A 312 11.80 21.54 7.75
C ALA A 312 12.66 20.72 6.77
N ALA A 313 13.38 19.71 7.26
CA ALA A 313 14.20 18.83 6.45
C ALA A 313 13.42 17.63 5.86
N ASP A 314 12.31 17.25 6.49
CA ASP A 314 11.48 16.11 6.09
C ASP A 314 10.01 16.52 5.98
N PRO A 315 9.46 16.64 4.74
CA PRO A 315 8.07 17.02 4.52
C PRO A 315 7.05 16.08 5.17
N GLY A 316 7.41 14.83 5.48
CA GLY A 316 6.56 13.87 6.17
C GLY A 316 6.58 13.97 7.70
N THR A 317 7.21 15.00 8.27
CA THR A 317 7.31 15.20 9.71
C THR A 317 6.61 16.48 10.16
N LEU A 318 5.72 16.35 11.14
CA LEU A 318 5.10 17.45 11.87
C LEU A 318 5.85 17.68 13.19
N ALA A 319 6.30 18.92 13.43
CA ALA A 319 6.81 19.32 14.75
C ALA A 319 5.71 19.99 15.56
N ILE A 320 5.41 19.47 16.76
CA ILE A 320 4.35 20.02 17.59
C ILE A 320 4.63 19.85 19.09
N ILE A 321 4.08 20.75 19.90
CA ILE A 321 4.14 20.65 21.35
C ILE A 321 3.41 19.39 21.82
N ARG A 322 3.98 18.68 22.79
CA ARG A 322 3.40 17.47 23.39
C ARG A 322 1.93 17.67 23.78
N PRO A 323 1.00 16.81 23.28
CA PRO A 323 -0.40 16.87 23.67
C PRO A 323 -0.55 16.44 25.13
N ARG A 324 -1.42 17.15 25.87
CA ARG A 324 -1.72 16.87 27.28
C ARG A 324 -2.97 16.00 27.47
N ASP A 325 -3.85 15.98 26.48
CA ASP A 325 -5.13 15.29 26.52
C ASP A 325 -5.53 14.76 25.12
N ALA A 326 -6.65 14.04 25.07
CA ALA A 326 -7.16 13.45 23.84
C ALA A 326 -7.60 14.50 22.79
N ALA A 327 -8.04 15.68 23.21
CA ALA A 327 -8.44 16.75 22.29
C ALA A 327 -7.20 17.32 21.57
N ALA A 328 -6.12 17.56 22.30
CA ALA A 328 -4.84 17.97 21.73
C ALA A 328 -4.26 16.89 20.80
N MET A 329 -4.34 15.61 21.17
CA MET A 329 -3.89 14.52 20.30
C MET A 329 -4.71 14.45 18.99
N LYS A 330 -6.01 14.74 19.02
CA LYS A 330 -6.83 14.79 17.81
C LYS A 330 -6.35 15.88 16.83
N VAL A 331 -5.89 17.03 17.35
CA VAL A 331 -5.29 18.08 16.52
C VAL A 331 -3.99 17.58 15.88
N VAL A 332 -3.13 16.86 16.62
CA VAL A 332 -1.93 16.23 16.07
C VAL A 332 -2.28 15.30 14.90
N VAL A 333 -3.30 14.44 15.08
CA VAL A 333 -3.76 13.52 14.03
C VAL A 333 -4.25 14.28 12.80
N GLN A 334 -5.05 15.34 12.98
CA GLN A 334 -5.57 16.14 11.87
C GLN A 334 -4.44 16.81 11.08
N GLN A 335 -3.49 17.45 11.77
CA GLN A 335 -2.36 18.10 11.11
C GLN A 335 -1.40 17.09 10.45
N ALA A 336 -1.20 15.93 11.06
CA ALA A 336 -0.37 14.88 10.47
C ALA A 336 -1.00 14.30 9.19
N ALA A 337 -2.34 14.28 9.08
CA ALA A 337 -3.05 13.85 7.88
C ALA A 337 -2.93 14.86 6.71
N GLU A 338 -2.55 16.10 7.00
CA GLU A 338 -2.33 17.16 5.99
C GLU A 338 -0.89 17.17 5.44
N LEU A 339 0.01 16.34 5.97
CA LEU A 339 1.39 16.26 5.50
C LEU A 339 1.44 15.73 4.05
N PRO A 340 2.39 16.23 3.23
CA PRO A 340 2.55 15.84 1.83
C PRO A 340 3.21 14.46 1.67
N VAL A 341 2.60 13.42 2.24
CA VAL A 341 2.99 12.02 2.10
C VAL A 341 1.89 11.22 1.40
N VAL A 342 2.21 10.02 0.90
CA VAL A 342 1.20 9.14 0.32
C VAL A 342 0.21 8.72 1.42
N PRO A 343 -1.07 9.10 1.32
CA PRO A 343 -2.03 8.81 2.38
C PRO A 343 -2.29 7.30 2.45
N LEU A 344 -2.48 6.81 3.68
CA LEU A 344 -2.99 5.46 3.90
C LEU A 344 -4.40 5.36 3.28
N PRO A 345 -4.70 4.35 2.44
CA PRO A 345 -6.04 4.17 1.87
C PRO A 345 -7.11 4.09 2.95
N GLU A 346 -8.37 4.40 2.64
CA GLU A 346 -9.46 4.30 3.61
C GLU A 346 -9.62 2.88 4.15
N GLN A 347 -10.10 2.75 5.40
CA GLN A 347 -10.24 1.44 6.05
C GLN A 347 -11.03 0.44 5.19
N LYS A 348 -12.17 0.86 4.65
CA LYS A 348 -13.01 0.00 3.80
C LYS A 348 -12.25 -0.53 2.57
N GLU A 349 -11.40 0.30 1.97
CA GLU A 349 -10.60 -0.10 0.82
C GLU A 349 -9.50 -1.10 1.25
N ARG A 350 -8.86 -0.87 2.40
CA ARG A 350 -7.87 -1.81 2.95
C ARG A 350 -8.48 -3.15 3.33
N ASP A 351 -9.69 -3.17 3.88
CA ASP A 351 -10.41 -4.40 4.23
C ASP A 351 -10.71 -5.24 2.97
N VAL A 352 -11.09 -4.58 1.87
CA VAL A 352 -11.25 -5.23 0.57
C VAL A 352 -9.92 -5.80 0.06
N TYR A 353 -8.83 -5.05 0.15
CA TYR A 353 -7.50 -5.52 -0.24
C TYR A 353 -7.04 -6.71 0.61
N ALA A 354 -7.26 -6.65 1.92
CA ALA A 354 -6.88 -7.70 2.85
C ALA A 354 -7.64 -9.00 2.59
N ALA A 355 -8.96 -8.93 2.43
CA ALA A 355 -9.79 -10.09 2.14
C ALA A 355 -9.40 -10.74 0.80
N GLN A 356 -9.18 -9.91 -0.23
CA GLN A 356 -8.77 -10.41 -1.54
C GLN A 356 -7.36 -11.01 -1.55
N ALA A 357 -6.41 -10.39 -0.83
CA ALA A 357 -5.06 -10.92 -0.68
C ALA A 357 -5.05 -12.25 0.07
N MET A 358 -5.80 -12.37 1.18
CA MET A 358 -5.93 -13.62 1.92
C MET A 358 -6.54 -14.74 1.07
N LYS A 359 -7.55 -14.42 0.27
CA LYS A 359 -8.12 -15.38 -0.69
C LYS A 359 -7.05 -15.85 -1.69
N TRP A 360 -6.30 -14.93 -2.29
CA TRP A 360 -5.22 -15.28 -3.22
C TRP A 360 -4.13 -16.13 -2.57
N ILE A 361 -3.74 -15.84 -1.33
CA ILE A 361 -2.77 -16.67 -0.58
C ILE A 361 -3.30 -18.10 -0.45
N GLY A 362 -4.55 -18.27 -0.03
CA GLY A 362 -5.18 -19.59 0.08
C GLY A 362 -5.24 -20.34 -1.25
N ASP A 363 -5.67 -19.66 -2.32
CA ASP A 363 -5.75 -20.24 -3.67
C ASP A 363 -4.36 -20.66 -4.19
N LEU A 364 -3.32 -19.87 -3.93
CA LEU A 364 -1.94 -20.17 -4.35
C LEU A 364 -1.34 -21.35 -3.58
N LEU A 365 -1.55 -21.41 -2.26
CA LEU A 365 -1.08 -22.52 -1.43
C LEU A 365 -1.75 -23.83 -1.81
N ALA A 366 -3.09 -23.83 -1.96
CA ALA A 366 -3.84 -25.02 -2.37
C ALA A 366 -3.45 -25.52 -3.77
N ALA A 367 -3.00 -24.63 -4.65
CA ALA A 367 -2.55 -24.98 -6.00
C ALA A 367 -1.07 -25.40 -6.07
N GLY A 368 -0.33 -25.44 -4.94
CA GLY A 368 1.09 -25.82 -4.91
C GLY A 368 1.98 -24.91 -5.75
N ARG A 369 1.69 -23.60 -5.75
CA ARG A 369 2.34 -22.59 -6.60
C ARG A 369 3.77 -22.26 -6.12
N PRO A 370 4.64 -21.71 -6.99
CA PRO A 370 6.10 -21.64 -6.76
C PRO A 370 6.55 -20.58 -5.73
N TYR A 371 5.69 -20.18 -4.80
CA TYR A 371 5.97 -19.15 -3.80
C TYR A 371 6.15 -19.77 -2.43
N ASP A 372 7.31 -20.39 -2.19
CA ASP A 372 7.64 -21.02 -0.91
C ASP A 372 7.60 -20.01 0.26
N GLU A 373 7.82 -18.72 -0.02
CA GLU A 373 7.71 -17.65 0.96
C GLU A 373 6.29 -17.49 1.54
N LEU A 374 5.25 -17.89 0.81
CA LEU A 374 3.88 -17.87 1.33
C LEU A 374 3.72 -18.83 2.50
N ALA A 375 4.26 -20.05 2.38
CA ALA A 375 4.21 -21.04 3.46
C ALA A 375 5.10 -20.64 4.64
N ARG A 376 6.29 -20.05 4.35
CA ARG A 376 7.23 -19.59 5.39
C ARG A 376 6.62 -18.52 6.30
N ASP A 377 5.91 -17.57 5.73
CA ASP A 377 5.41 -16.39 6.44
C ASP A 377 3.92 -16.56 6.87
N ALA A 378 3.42 -17.81 6.87
CA ALA A 378 2.04 -18.17 7.20
C ALA A 378 1.63 -17.87 8.64
N ASN A 379 2.59 -17.68 9.55
CA ASN A 379 2.32 -17.24 10.92
C ASN A 379 1.57 -15.88 10.97
N ILE A 380 1.66 -15.07 9.91
CA ILE A 380 0.87 -13.85 9.75
C ILE A 380 -0.63 -14.17 9.73
N ALA A 381 -1.07 -15.24 9.05
CA ALA A 381 -2.48 -15.64 9.06
C ALA A 381 -2.96 -16.00 10.47
N GLY A 382 -2.11 -16.65 11.29
CA GLY A 382 -2.42 -16.94 12.68
C GLY A 382 -2.72 -15.69 13.52
N ARG A 383 -1.98 -14.60 13.28
CA ARG A 383 -2.23 -13.30 13.94
C ARG A 383 -3.53 -12.64 13.47
N LEU A 384 -3.93 -12.87 12.22
CA LEU A 384 -5.12 -12.28 11.60
C LEU A 384 -6.43 -13.02 11.94
N LEU A 385 -6.36 -14.22 12.55
CA LEU A 385 -7.53 -15.02 12.93
C LEU A 385 -8.56 -14.24 13.78
N PHE A 386 -8.08 -13.34 14.62
CA PHE A 386 -8.92 -12.59 15.55
C PHE A 386 -9.35 -11.22 15.01
N THR A 387 -9.02 -10.91 13.75
CA THR A 387 -9.49 -9.71 13.07
C THR A 387 -10.83 -10.02 12.41
N THR A 388 -11.85 -9.23 12.74
CA THR A 388 -13.19 -9.34 12.14
C THR A 388 -13.08 -9.31 10.61
N ASP A 389 -13.88 -10.13 9.93
CA ASP A 389 -13.90 -10.33 8.46
C ASP A 389 -12.71 -11.10 7.84
N LEU A 390 -11.59 -11.28 8.55
CA LEU A 390 -10.44 -12.04 8.05
C LEU A 390 -10.34 -13.45 8.62
N THR A 391 -11.14 -13.80 9.64
CA THR A 391 -11.06 -15.12 10.30
C THR A 391 -11.25 -16.29 9.33
N GLY A 392 -12.30 -16.25 8.48
CA GLY A 392 -12.57 -17.32 7.52
C GLY A 392 -11.42 -17.53 6.52
N PRO A 393 -10.98 -16.48 5.81
CA PRO A 393 -9.81 -16.55 4.94
C PRO A 393 -8.53 -17.00 5.66
N ALA A 394 -8.29 -16.57 6.91
CA ALA A 394 -7.14 -17.01 7.70
C ALA A 394 -7.18 -18.49 8.03
N LEU A 395 -8.34 -19.05 8.40
CA LEU A 395 -8.51 -20.48 8.60
C LEU A 395 -8.20 -21.27 7.32
N ALA A 396 -8.64 -20.78 6.17
CA ALA A 396 -8.37 -21.43 4.88
C ALA A 396 -6.87 -21.46 4.55
N VAL A 397 -6.13 -20.39 4.85
CA VAL A 397 -4.67 -20.36 4.67
C VAL A 397 -3.97 -21.31 5.63
N LEU A 398 -4.30 -21.26 6.93
CA LEU A 398 -3.66 -22.13 7.94
C LEU A 398 -3.95 -23.61 7.69
N GLN A 399 -5.11 -23.95 7.11
CA GLN A 399 -5.42 -25.32 6.71
C GLN A 399 -4.40 -25.88 5.70
N GLN A 400 -3.89 -25.04 4.80
CA GLN A 400 -2.98 -25.46 3.71
C GLN A 400 -1.50 -25.51 4.11
N VAL A 401 -1.16 -25.06 5.33
CA VAL A 401 0.24 -24.96 5.76
C VAL A 401 0.52 -25.99 6.85
N GLY A 402 1.25 -27.05 6.49
CA GLY A 402 1.67 -28.11 7.40
C GLY A 402 2.83 -27.71 8.31
N ASN A 403 2.59 -26.88 9.33
CA ASN A 403 3.57 -26.60 10.37
C ASN A 403 2.95 -26.49 11.77
N GLN A 404 3.79 -26.55 12.79
CA GLN A 404 3.37 -26.50 14.20
C GLN A 404 2.57 -25.22 14.53
N ASP A 405 3.03 -24.06 14.05
CA ASP A 405 2.40 -22.77 14.34
C ASP A 405 0.98 -22.71 13.78
N SER A 406 0.75 -23.26 12.58
CA SER A 406 -0.56 -23.28 11.93
C SER A 406 -1.52 -24.20 12.67
N GLN A 407 -1.08 -25.40 13.04
CA GLN A 407 -1.89 -26.32 13.84
C GLN A 407 -2.23 -25.76 15.22
N ALA A 408 -1.25 -25.15 15.90
CA ALA A 408 -1.48 -24.51 17.19
C ALA A 408 -2.49 -23.35 17.09
N ALA A 409 -2.38 -22.53 16.05
CA ALA A 409 -3.32 -21.43 15.80
C ALA A 409 -4.75 -21.94 15.51
N LEU A 410 -4.90 -23.02 14.75
CA LEU A 410 -6.20 -23.65 14.47
C LEU A 410 -6.84 -24.23 15.74
N VAL A 411 -6.07 -24.94 16.58
CA VAL A 411 -6.52 -25.47 17.88
C VAL A 411 -6.93 -24.34 18.82
N GLU A 412 -6.13 -23.26 18.88
CA GLU A 412 -6.45 -22.10 19.70
C GLU A 412 -7.74 -21.41 19.25
N ALA A 413 -7.92 -21.21 17.95
CA ALA A 413 -9.16 -20.64 17.40
C ALA A 413 -10.38 -21.53 17.70
N ALA A 414 -10.25 -22.85 17.57
CA ALA A 414 -11.34 -23.77 17.91
C ALA A 414 -11.67 -23.78 19.41
N SER A 415 -10.66 -23.57 20.27
CA SER A 415 -10.81 -23.59 21.73
C SER A 415 -11.27 -22.26 22.34
N ASN A 416 -11.21 -21.16 21.58
CA ASN A 416 -11.47 -19.83 22.11
C ASN A 416 -12.98 -19.54 22.24
N LEU A 417 -13.51 -19.58 23.47
CA LEU A 417 -14.93 -19.35 23.78
C LEU A 417 -15.45 -17.95 23.39
N ALA A 418 -14.57 -16.97 23.19
CA ALA A 418 -14.98 -15.65 22.71
C ALA A 418 -15.35 -15.64 21.22
N LEU A 419 -14.96 -16.67 20.46
CA LEU A 419 -15.30 -16.79 19.04
C LEU A 419 -16.68 -17.43 18.84
N PRO A 420 -17.44 -16.99 17.81
CA PRO A 420 -18.70 -17.62 17.44
C PRO A 420 -18.54 -19.13 17.22
N LEU A 421 -19.55 -19.92 17.61
CA LEU A 421 -19.51 -21.38 17.48
C LEU A 421 -19.18 -21.83 16.06
N ALA A 422 -19.79 -21.21 15.05
CA ALA A 422 -19.54 -21.55 13.64
C ALA A 422 -18.06 -21.39 13.26
N THR A 423 -17.40 -20.35 13.78
CA THR A 423 -15.96 -20.12 13.57
C THR A 423 -15.13 -21.20 14.26
N ARG A 424 -15.48 -21.57 15.50
CA ARG A 424 -14.80 -22.62 16.25
C ARG A 424 -14.90 -23.98 15.55
N GLN A 425 -16.09 -24.32 15.05
CA GLN A 425 -16.31 -25.54 14.25
C GLN A 425 -15.52 -25.52 12.94
N ALA A 426 -15.46 -24.38 12.25
CA ALA A 426 -14.65 -24.23 11.04
C ALA A 426 -13.15 -24.42 11.34
N ALA A 427 -12.66 -23.90 12.46
CA ALA A 427 -11.28 -24.08 12.89
C ALA A 427 -10.95 -25.54 13.23
N ALA A 428 -11.84 -26.25 13.93
CA ALA A 428 -11.67 -27.68 14.21
C ALA A 428 -11.65 -28.53 12.93
N LYS A 429 -12.52 -28.21 11.96
CA LYS A 429 -12.53 -28.86 10.65
C LYS A 429 -11.25 -28.58 9.86
N ALA A 430 -10.77 -27.34 9.87
CA ALA A 430 -9.51 -26.95 9.23
C ALA A 430 -8.32 -27.67 9.86
N PHE A 431 -8.28 -27.80 11.19
CA PHE A 431 -7.26 -28.60 11.89
C PHE A 431 -7.29 -30.07 11.46
N ALA A 432 -8.48 -30.68 11.43
CA ALA A 432 -8.63 -32.07 10.98
C ALA A 432 -8.12 -32.29 9.54
N ALA A 433 -8.45 -31.37 8.62
CA ALA A 433 -7.97 -31.42 7.24
C ALA A 433 -6.45 -31.24 7.15
N ASN A 434 -5.88 -30.29 7.91
CA ASN A 434 -4.44 -30.03 7.94
C ASN A 434 -3.66 -31.25 8.45
N VAL A 435 -4.13 -31.88 9.53
CA VAL A 435 -3.50 -33.10 10.10
C VAL A 435 -3.63 -34.28 9.13
N ALA A 436 -4.76 -34.43 8.43
CA ALA A 436 -4.93 -35.49 7.44
C ALA A 436 -3.98 -35.35 6.25
N GLU A 437 -3.64 -34.13 5.86
CA GLU A 437 -2.75 -33.86 4.72
C GLU A 437 -1.26 -33.86 5.10
N HIS A 438 -0.90 -33.32 6.27
CA HIS A 438 0.48 -33.06 6.65
C HIS A 438 0.98 -33.84 7.88
N GLY A 439 0.09 -34.57 8.57
CA GLY A 439 0.39 -35.23 9.84
C GLY A 439 0.28 -34.29 11.05
N LEU A 440 0.51 -34.83 12.26
CA LEU A 440 0.43 -34.08 13.51
C LEU A 440 1.77 -33.43 13.85
N TYR A 441 1.78 -32.09 14.01
CA TYR A 441 2.94 -31.28 14.38
C TYR A 441 2.83 -30.62 15.76
N LEU A 442 1.75 -30.89 16.50
CA LEU A 442 1.64 -30.41 17.88
C LEU A 442 2.73 -31.03 18.75
N THR A 443 3.20 -30.28 19.73
CA THR A 443 4.08 -30.82 20.77
C THR A 443 3.26 -31.56 21.82
N ARG A 444 3.90 -32.49 22.54
CA ARG A 444 3.31 -33.17 23.70
C ARG A 444 2.69 -32.21 24.72
N THR A 445 3.28 -31.03 24.92
CA THR A 445 2.73 -30.04 25.85
C THR A 445 1.41 -29.46 25.32
N GLN A 446 1.33 -29.20 24.02
CA GLN A 446 0.10 -28.70 23.38
C GLN A 446 -0.99 -29.77 23.33
N GLU A 447 -0.63 -31.03 23.09
CA GLU A 447 -1.57 -32.16 23.17
C GLU A 447 -2.17 -32.28 24.57
N LEU A 448 -1.33 -32.30 25.62
CA LEU A 448 -1.79 -32.35 27.01
C LEU A 448 -2.68 -31.17 27.37
N GLN A 449 -2.31 -29.96 26.92
CA GLN A 449 -3.14 -28.78 27.11
C GLN A 449 -4.53 -28.94 26.48
N GLN A 450 -4.64 -29.64 25.35
CA GLN A 450 -5.94 -29.89 24.72
C GLN A 450 -6.78 -30.91 25.50
N PHE A 451 -6.16 -31.95 26.08
CA PHE A 451 -6.85 -32.85 27.02
C PHE A 451 -7.37 -32.10 28.25
N ASP A 452 -6.54 -31.21 28.83
CA ASP A 452 -6.93 -30.39 29.97
C ASP A 452 -8.11 -29.47 29.63
N ARG A 453 -8.11 -28.85 28.44
CA ARG A 453 -9.22 -28.02 27.95
C ARG A 453 -10.52 -28.81 27.81
N TYR A 454 -10.46 -30.00 27.23
CA TYR A 454 -11.63 -30.86 27.10
C TYR A 454 -12.18 -31.29 28.47
N ASN A 455 -11.32 -31.76 29.37
CA ASN A 455 -11.74 -32.15 30.72
C ASN A 455 -12.34 -30.98 31.50
N ALA A 456 -11.74 -29.79 31.39
CA ALA A 456 -12.29 -28.57 32.01
C ALA A 456 -13.65 -28.15 31.43
N SER A 457 -13.98 -28.61 30.21
CA SER A 457 -15.25 -28.32 29.53
C SER A 457 -16.41 -29.22 29.95
N GLU A 458 -16.24 -30.11 30.94
CA GLU A 458 -17.29 -31.04 31.42
C GLU A 458 -18.62 -30.35 31.76
N THR A 459 -18.56 -29.11 32.22
CA THR A 459 -19.74 -28.29 32.58
C THR A 459 -20.15 -27.28 31.51
N ALA A 460 -19.43 -27.22 30.38
CA ALA A 460 -19.76 -26.36 29.25
C ALA A 460 -20.98 -26.88 28.47
N ASP A 461 -21.48 -26.06 27.55
CA ASP A 461 -22.55 -26.47 26.64
C ASP A 461 -22.10 -27.61 25.71
N ALA A 462 -23.07 -28.39 25.22
CA ALA A 462 -22.81 -29.57 24.39
C ALA A 462 -22.09 -29.22 23.07
N GLU A 463 -22.31 -28.03 22.52
CA GLU A 463 -21.71 -27.60 21.26
C GLU A 463 -20.22 -27.30 21.45
N THR A 464 -19.85 -26.66 22.56
CA THR A 464 -18.46 -26.46 22.97
C THR A 464 -17.75 -27.79 23.21
N GLN A 465 -18.38 -28.73 23.94
CA GLN A 465 -17.81 -30.06 24.15
C GLN A 465 -17.58 -30.81 22.83
N GLN A 466 -18.52 -30.70 21.89
CA GLN A 466 -18.40 -31.33 20.57
C GLN A 466 -17.19 -30.80 19.79
N VAL A 467 -16.95 -29.49 19.80
CA VAL A 467 -15.77 -28.90 19.12
C VAL A 467 -14.47 -29.40 19.75
N LEU A 468 -14.37 -29.37 21.09
CA LEU A 468 -13.15 -29.81 21.78
C LEU A 468 -12.92 -31.32 21.63
N GLY A 469 -13.98 -32.13 21.62
CA GLY A 469 -13.93 -33.56 21.35
C GLY A 469 -13.44 -33.86 19.93
N GLN A 470 -13.91 -33.14 18.92
CA GLN A 470 -13.42 -33.30 17.54
C GLN A 470 -11.90 -33.07 17.41
N LEU A 471 -11.33 -32.14 18.18
CA LEU A 471 -9.88 -31.91 18.20
C LEU A 471 -9.14 -33.11 18.80
N LEU A 472 -9.65 -33.66 19.90
CA LEU A 472 -9.08 -34.85 20.53
C LEU A 472 -9.15 -36.08 19.62
N ASP A 473 -10.30 -36.32 18.98
CA ASP A 473 -10.47 -37.44 18.03
C ASP A 473 -9.41 -37.43 16.91
N VAL A 474 -9.01 -36.24 16.46
CA VAL A 474 -7.96 -36.07 15.43
C VAL A 474 -6.59 -36.39 16.01
N ILE A 475 -6.26 -35.90 17.20
CA ILE A 475 -4.97 -36.14 17.88
C ILE A 475 -4.80 -37.62 18.21
N GLU A 476 -5.83 -38.26 18.78
CA GLU A 476 -5.81 -39.67 19.19
C GLU A 476 -5.69 -40.61 18.00
N ARG A 477 -6.34 -40.30 16.87
CA ARG A 477 -6.26 -41.13 15.67
C ARG A 477 -4.83 -41.26 15.16
N VAL A 478 -4.05 -40.18 15.18
CA VAL A 478 -2.65 -40.19 14.70
C VAL A 478 -1.72 -40.88 15.71
N ASN A 479 -1.97 -40.73 17.01
CA ASN A 479 -1.15 -41.34 18.06
C ASN A 479 -1.43 -42.84 18.27
N GLY A 480 -2.58 -43.33 17.78
CA GLY A 480 -3.00 -44.74 17.91
C GLY A 480 -2.62 -45.65 16.72
N GLU A 481 -2.19 -45.06 15.59
CA GLU A 481 -1.56 -45.76 14.45
C GLU A 481 -0.05 -45.88 14.66
#